data_AF-A0A964Z577-F1
#
_entry.id   AF-A0A964Z577-F1
#
_cell.length_a   1.000
_cell.length_b   1.000
_cell.length_c   1.000
_cell.angle_alpha   90.00
_cell.angle_beta   90.00
_cell.angle_gamma   90.00
#
_symmetry.space_group_name_H-M   'P 1'
#
loop_
_entity.id
_entity.type
_entity.pdbx_description
1 polymer ?
#
loop_
_entity_poly.entity_id
_entity_poly.type
_entity_poly.pdbx_seq_one_letter_code
_entity_poly.pdbx_strand_id
1 'polypeptide(L)' 'AVSVGVIDGDIRLDLHYEDDVRAETDMNVIMTGSGKFIEVQGTAEGAPFDKKELDQLLDLASKGCQEITQLQKQALN' A
#
# COMPACT_ATOMS: atom_id res chain seq x y z
N ALA A 1 4.96 -7.42 -1.03
CA ALA A 1 5.00 -5.96 -0.97
C ALA A 1 3.89 -5.44 -1.88
N VAL A 2 3.30 -4.30 -1.54
CA VAL A 2 2.29 -3.61 -2.35
C VAL A 2 2.53 -2.11 -2.28
N SER A 3 2.14 -1.38 -3.32
CA SER A 3 2.01 0.08 -3.28
C SER A 3 0.58 0.47 -2.88
N VAL A 4 0.43 1.58 -2.18
CA VAL A 4 -0.83 2.25 -1.91
C VAL A 4 -0.65 3.75 -2.06
N GLY A 5 -1.71 4.48 -2.36
CA GLY A 5 -1.65 5.93 -2.40
C GLY A 5 -3.01 6.60 -2.52
N VAL A 6 -2.97 7.93 -2.61
CA VAL A 6 -4.15 8.78 -2.72
C VAL A 6 -4.15 9.46 -4.08
N ILE A 7 -5.22 9.25 -4.85
CA ILE A 7 -5.42 9.82 -6.18
C ILE A 7 -6.79 10.49 -6.23
N ASP A 8 -6.80 11.79 -6.48
CA ASP A 8 -8.03 12.60 -6.53
C ASP A 8 -8.89 12.45 -5.24
N GLY A 9 -8.24 12.22 -4.08
CA GLY A 9 -8.88 11.99 -2.78
C GLY A 9 -9.29 10.54 -2.48
N ASP A 10 -9.14 9.62 -3.44
CA ASP A 10 -9.44 8.21 -3.27
C ASP A 10 -8.21 7.38 -2.92
N ILE A 11 -8.34 6.55 -1.89
CA ILE A 11 -7.29 5.60 -1.48
C ILE A 11 -7.31 4.38 -2.40
N ARG A 12 -6.16 4.07 -3.00
CA ARG A 12 -6.00 2.95 -3.95
C ARG A 12 -4.87 2.01 -3.56
N LEU A 13 -5.02 0.75 -3.97
CA LEU A 13 -4.05 -0.33 -3.82
C LEU A 13 -3.45 -0.66 -5.19
N ASP A 14 -2.17 -1.01 -5.21
CA ASP A 14 -1.42 -1.45 -6.40
C ASP A 14 -1.43 -0.39 -7.51
N LEU A 15 -0.85 0.78 -7.21
CA LEU A 15 -0.78 1.89 -8.16
C LEU A 15 0.00 1.47 -9.41
N HIS A 16 -0.64 1.58 -10.57
CA HIS A 16 0.03 1.44 -11.85
C HIS A 16 0.78 2.74 -12.19
N TYR A 17 1.73 2.68 -13.13
CA TYR A 17 2.64 3.80 -13.43
C TYR A 17 1.94 5.16 -13.65
N GLU A 18 0.81 5.19 -14.36
CA GLU A 18 0.05 6.42 -14.62
C GLU A 18 -0.60 7.01 -13.35
N ASP A 19 -0.96 6.12 -12.42
CA ASP A 19 -1.57 6.44 -11.14
C ASP A 19 -0.49 6.90 -10.14
N ASP A 20 0.69 6.29 -10.18
CA ASP A 20 1.85 6.63 -9.35
C ASP A 20 2.37 8.05 -9.62
N VAL A 21 2.48 8.45 -10.90
CA VAL A 21 2.90 9.80 -11.30
C VAL A 21 1.90 10.90 -10.88
N ARG A 22 0.65 10.52 -10.62
CA ARG A 22 -0.42 11.46 -10.25
C ARG A 22 -0.72 11.47 -8.76
N ALA A 23 -0.19 10.53 -8.00
CA ALA A 23 -0.52 10.37 -6.60
C ALA A 23 0.00 11.56 -5.78
N GLU A 24 -0.85 12.10 -4.91
CA GLU A 24 -0.42 13.17 -3.98
C GLU A 24 0.40 12.60 -2.82
N THR A 25 0.17 11.32 -2.53
CA THR A 25 0.89 10.51 -1.55
C THR A 25 0.99 9.10 -2.10
N ASP A 26 2.20 8.55 -2.11
CA ASP A 26 2.50 7.17 -2.42
C ASP A 26 3.17 6.49 -1.22
N MET A 27 2.98 5.18 -1.11
CA MET A 27 3.62 4.38 -0.08
C MET A 27 3.83 2.95 -0.53
N ASN A 28 5.05 2.48 -0.31
CA ASN A 28 5.43 1.09 -0.48
C ASN A 28 5.46 0.39 0.87
N VAL A 29 4.73 -0.74 0.96
CA VAL A 29 4.55 -1.50 2.19
C VAL A 29 5.03 -2.93 2.01
N ILE A 30 5.97 -3.33 2.88
CA ILE A 30 6.55 -4.68 2.90
C ILE A 30 6.18 -5.35 4.21
N MET A 31 5.59 -6.54 4.11
CA MET A 31 5.12 -7.32 5.26
C MET A 31 5.60 -8.77 5.19
N THR A 32 5.74 -9.39 6.36
CA THR A 32 5.85 -10.84 6.48
C THR A 32 4.50 -11.50 6.19
N GLY A 33 4.52 -12.78 5.80
CA GLY A 33 3.29 -13.59 5.67
C GLY A 33 2.54 -13.83 6.98
N SER A 34 3.07 -13.39 8.13
CA SER A 34 2.42 -13.38 9.44
C SER A 34 1.81 -12.02 9.81
N GLY A 35 1.82 -11.05 8.90
CA GLY A 35 1.19 -9.74 9.08
C GLY A 35 2.03 -8.71 9.83
N LYS A 36 3.35 -8.94 9.99
CA LYS A 36 4.25 -7.94 10.60
C LYS A 36 4.87 -7.06 9.51
N PHE A 37 4.96 -5.77 9.77
CA PHE A 37 5.68 -4.84 8.88
C PHE A 37 7.18 -5.09 8.94
N ILE A 38 7.80 -5.16 7.77
CA ILE A 38 9.25 -5.12 7.58
C ILE A 38 9.67 -3.69 7.27
N GLU A 39 8.92 -3.03 6.38
CA GLU A 39 9.21 -1.69 5.92
C GLU A 39 7.91 -0.98 5.53
N VAL A 40 7.85 0.30 5.86
CA VAL A 40 6.81 1.24 5.42
C VAL A 40 7.56 2.48 4.95
N GLN A 41 7.58 2.70 3.64
CA GLN A 41 8.18 3.89 3.05
C GLN A 41 7.05 4.68 2.37
N GLY A 42 6.71 5.84 2.93
CA GLY A 42 5.70 6.73 2.35
C GLY A 42 6.30 8.10 2.05
N THR A 43 5.90 8.67 0.92
CA THR A 43 6.26 10.02 0.50
C THR A 43 4.98 10.80 0.26
N ALA A 44 4.90 12.02 0.81
CA ALA A 44 3.90 12.99 0.40
C ALA A 44 4.56 13.92 -0.60
N GLU A 45 4.26 13.75 -1.89
CA GLU A 45 4.74 14.67 -2.94
C GLU A 45 3.88 15.96 -2.97
N GLY A 46 2.61 15.84 -2.58
CA GLY A 46 1.66 16.95 -2.44
C GLY A 46 1.46 17.40 -0.99
N ALA A 47 0.22 17.30 -0.51
CA ALA A 47 -0.11 17.64 0.87
C ALA A 47 0.39 16.56 1.84
N PRO A 48 0.92 16.92 3.03
CA PRO A 48 1.23 15.94 4.06
C PRO A 48 -0.03 15.20 4.51
N PHE A 49 0.05 13.87 4.60
CA PHE A 49 -1.02 13.04 5.14
C PHE A 49 -1.09 13.12 6.67
N ASP A 50 -2.30 12.99 7.21
CA ASP A 50 -2.50 12.89 8.66
C ASP A 50 -2.42 11.42 9.14
N LYS A 51 -2.51 11.22 10.47
CA LYS A 51 -2.44 9.87 11.05
C LYS A 51 -3.59 8.96 10.60
N LYS A 52 -4.77 9.53 10.36
CA LYS A 52 -5.96 8.78 9.97
C LYS A 52 -5.80 8.28 8.53
N GLU A 53 -5.33 9.13 7.63
CA GLU A 53 -5.05 8.76 6.24
C GLU A 53 -3.93 7.70 6.17
N LEU A 54 -2.84 7.88 6.93
CA LEU A 54 -1.79 6.86 7.08
C LEU A 54 -2.36 5.51 7.52
N ASP A 55 -3.27 5.50 8.51
CA ASP A 55 -3.89 4.25 8.98
C ASP A 55 -4.73 3.58 7.89
N GLN A 56 -5.50 4.37 7.13
CA GLN A 56 -6.30 3.83 6.03
C GLN A 56 -5.44 3.22 4.91
N LEU A 57 -4.30 3.87 4.58
CA LEU A 57 -3.33 3.34 3.62
C LEU A 57 -2.71 2.03 4.12
N LEU A 58 -2.30 1.97 5.39
CA LEU A 58 -1.72 0.78 6.00
C LEU A 58 -2.70 -0.38 6.13
N ASP A 59 -3.98 -0.10 6.46
CA ASP A 59 -5.04 -1.10 6.51
C ASP A 59 -5.27 -1.73 5.12
N LEU A 60 -5.34 -0.90 4.09
CA LEU A 60 -5.52 -1.37 2.71
C LEU A 60 -4.31 -2.18 2.23
N ALA A 61 -3.09 -1.70 2.49
CA ALA A 61 -1.86 -2.40 2.15
C ALA A 61 -1.76 -3.76 2.87
N SER A 62 -2.16 -3.81 4.15
CA SER A 62 -2.18 -5.03 4.95
C SER A 62 -3.12 -6.08 4.36
N LYS A 63 -4.32 -5.66 3.96
CA LYS A 63 -5.27 -6.53 3.27
C LYS A 63 -4.70 -7.07 1.96
N GLY A 64 -4.13 -6.20 1.12
CA GLY A 64 -3.50 -6.60 -0.14
C GLY A 64 -2.35 -7.60 0.04
N CYS A 65 -1.48 -7.38 1.03
CA CYS A 65 -0.40 -8.31 1.36
C CYS A 65 -0.90 -9.68 1.82
N GLN A 66 -2.00 -9.73 2.58
CA GLN A 66 -2.62 -10.98 2.99
C GLN A 66 -3.17 -11.77 1.80
N GLU A 67 -3.86 -11.10 0.87
CA GLU A 67 -4.39 -11.71 -0.35
C GLU A 67 -3.25 -12.27 -1.23
N ILE A 68 -2.20 -11.49 -1.48
CA ILE A 68 -1.01 -11.96 -2.23
C ILE A 68 -0.35 -13.16 -1.53
N THR A 69 -0.22 -13.12 -0.20
CA THR A 69 0.35 -14.24 0.56
C THR A 69 -0.45 -15.52 0.38
N GLN A 70 -1.78 -15.43 0.33
CA GLN A 70 -2.66 -16.59 0.07
C GLN A 70 -2.46 -17.13 -1.34
N LEU A 71 -2.44 -16.26 -2.36
CA LEU A 71 -2.22 -16.64 -3.75
C LEU A 71 -0.84 -17.28 -3.97
N GLN A 72 0.21 -16.73 -3.34
CA GLN A 72 1.55 -17.29 -3.37
C GLN A 72 1.60 -18.71 -2.79
N LYS A 73 0.91 -18.94 -1.66
CA LYS A 73 0.81 -20.29 -1.08
C LYS A 73 0.06 -21.25 -2.00
N GLN A 74 -0.99 -20.79 -2.68
CA GLN A 74 -1.73 -21.62 -3.64
C GLN A 74 -0.88 -21.98 -4.86
N ALA A 75 -0.07 -21.06 -5.36
CA ALA A 75 0.77 -21.29 -6.54
C ALA A 75 1.98 -22.22 -6.30
N LEU A 76 2.40 -22.35 -5.03
CA LEU A 76 3.56 -23.17 -4.63
C LEU A 76 3.16 -24.58 -4.12
N ASN A 77 1.86 -24.86 -4.02
CA ASN A 77 1.31 -26.18 -3.65
C ASN A 77 0.71 -26.87 -4.87
#